data_AF-A0A150GXJ2-F1
#
_entry.id   AF-A0A150GXJ2-F1
#
_cell.length_a   1.000
_cell.length_b   1.000
_cell.length_c   1.000
_cell.angle_alpha   90.00
_cell.angle_beta   90.00
_cell.angle_gamma   90.00
#
_symmetry.space_group_name_H-M   'P 1'
#
loop_
_entity.id
_entity.type
_entity.pdbx_description
1 polymer ?
#
loop_
_entity_poly.entity_id
_entity_poly.type
_entity_poly.pdbx_seq_one_letter_code
_entity_poly.pdbx_strand_id
1 'polypeptide(L)'
;MSDKTCTIRTRKFMTNRLLQRRQFAELKEKLTSMYDVKDSQCVFLFGFRTQFGGGKSTGFGLIYDDLKAAKQFEPKYRLIRNGLEKKVDRSRKQMKERRKRAKKVRGVKKAAGAAFKEVSSVEELEALVSPEHNGGRMAVVDFYAGWCACCKSSFPALCRIPTSEFLSQHFNFYKANIEEGDFAGFIKRKGVRGIPYVLVFNSDGNDLIGMGASFKKMEALRKNLDAIARADPAKRDFVLDPNGFIMNR
;
A
#
# COMPACT_ATOMS: atom_id res chain seq x y z
N MET A 1 -35.67 33.85 -1.36
CA MET A 1 -36.20 32.64 -2.01
C MET A 1 -37.52 32.34 -1.32
N SER A 2 -38.66 32.44 -2.00
CA SER A 2 -39.94 32.13 -1.35
C SER A 2 -40.01 30.66 -0.95
N ASP A 3 -40.52 30.37 0.25
CA ASP A 3 -40.74 29.01 0.78
C ASP A 3 -41.83 28.31 -0.04
N LYS A 4 -41.45 27.78 -1.21
CA LYS A 4 -42.36 27.01 -2.05
C LYS A 4 -42.61 25.67 -1.40
N THR A 5 -43.80 25.50 -0.83
CA THR A 5 -44.22 24.25 -0.19
C THR A 5 -44.35 23.13 -1.23
N CYS A 6 -43.49 22.11 -1.14
CA CYS A 6 -43.61 20.89 -1.93
C CYS A 6 -44.63 19.92 -1.30
N THR A 7 -45.53 19.35 -2.13
CA THR A 7 -46.44 18.28 -1.73
C THR A 7 -45.84 16.93 -2.10
N ILE A 8 -45.75 16.02 -1.14
CA ILE A 8 -45.23 14.68 -1.35
C ILE A 8 -46.40 13.69 -1.36
N ARG A 9 -46.43 12.81 -2.35
CA ARG A 9 -47.37 11.68 -2.42
C ARG A 9 -46.55 10.42 -2.56
N THR A 10 -46.76 9.44 -1.69
CA THR A 10 -46.13 8.13 -1.86
C THR A 10 -47.04 7.24 -2.68
N ARG A 11 -46.46 6.51 -3.64
CA ARG A 11 -47.20 5.59 -4.51
C ARG A 11 -46.57 4.21 -4.45
N LYS A 12 -47.40 3.17 -4.64
CA LYS A 12 -46.97 1.76 -4.66
C LYS A 12 -46.16 1.40 -3.41
N PHE A 13 -46.67 1.80 -2.25
CA PHE A 13 -46.04 1.51 -0.97
C PHE A 13 -46.14 0.02 -0.64
N MET A 14 -45.04 -0.59 -0.24
CA MET A 14 -45.02 -1.96 0.25
C MET A 14 -43.99 -2.14 1.36
N THR A 15 -44.34 -2.99 2.33
CA THR A 15 -43.45 -3.36 3.43
C THR A 15 -42.76 -4.67 3.08
N ASN A 16 -41.44 -4.66 2.97
CA ASN A 16 -40.63 -5.84 2.71
C ASN A 16 -39.91 -6.27 4.00
N ARG A 17 -40.45 -7.30 4.65
CA ARG A 17 -39.89 -7.84 5.90
C ARG A 17 -38.59 -8.60 5.71
N LEU A 18 -38.38 -9.24 4.56
CA LEU A 18 -37.15 -9.98 4.25
C LEU A 18 -35.92 -9.06 4.22
N LEU A 19 -36.13 -7.82 3.76
CA LEU A 19 -35.09 -6.80 3.65
C LEU A 19 -35.19 -5.72 4.73
N GLN A 20 -36.05 -5.91 5.73
CA GLN A 20 -36.26 -4.99 6.86
C GLN A 20 -36.47 -3.53 6.43
N ARG A 21 -37.29 -3.34 5.39
CA ARG A 21 -37.52 -2.02 4.79
C ARG A 21 -38.92 -1.82 4.25
N ARG A 22 -39.32 -0.56 4.16
CA ARG A 22 -40.51 -0.08 3.45
C ARG A 22 -40.06 0.56 2.15
N GLN A 23 -40.74 0.29 1.04
CA GLN A 23 -40.38 0.79 -0.28
C GLN A 23 -41.57 1.42 -1.00
N PHE A 24 -41.32 2.53 -1.69
CA PHE A 24 -42.33 3.33 -2.37
C PHE A 24 -41.71 4.16 -3.51
N ALA A 25 -42.55 4.84 -4.29
CA ALA A 25 -42.14 5.86 -5.26
C ALA A 25 -42.49 7.28 -4.76
N GLU A 26 -41.57 8.26 -4.95
CA GLU A 26 -41.56 9.74 -4.68
C GLU A 26 -40.77 10.32 -3.45
N LEU A 27 -40.59 11.67 -3.40
CA LEU A 27 -39.52 12.53 -2.78
C LEU A 27 -39.26 12.55 -1.23
N LYS A 28 -38.05 13.01 -0.79
CA LYS A 28 -37.62 13.53 0.57
C LYS A 28 -37.79 15.06 0.51
N GLU A 29 -38.18 15.80 1.53
CA GLU A 29 -37.57 15.90 2.88
C GLU A 29 -38.60 15.79 4.01
N LYS A 30 -39.88 15.63 3.66
CA LYS A 30 -40.99 15.46 4.63
C LYS A 30 -41.28 14.00 4.97
N LEU A 31 -40.55 13.03 4.40
CA LEU A 31 -40.76 11.59 4.65
C LEU A 31 -40.43 11.17 6.08
N THR A 32 -39.36 11.74 6.64
CA THR A 32 -38.92 11.42 8.01
C THR A 32 -40.04 11.75 9.00
N SER A 33 -40.65 12.93 8.86
CA SER A 33 -41.79 13.36 9.67
C SER A 33 -43.09 12.61 9.34
N MET A 34 -43.38 12.34 8.06
CA MET A 34 -44.61 11.62 7.67
C MET A 34 -44.66 10.17 8.15
N TYR A 35 -43.51 9.50 8.25
CA TYR A 35 -43.41 8.09 8.63
C TYR A 35 -42.81 7.87 10.02
N ASP A 36 -42.59 8.95 10.78
CA ASP A 36 -42.00 8.93 12.13
C ASP A 36 -40.71 8.12 12.21
N VAL A 37 -39.79 8.40 11.28
CA VAL A 37 -38.50 7.73 11.22
C VAL A 37 -37.52 8.47 12.13
N LYS A 38 -37.02 7.78 13.16
CA LYS A 38 -36.08 8.35 14.14
C LYS A 38 -34.79 8.86 13.50
N ASP A 39 -34.23 8.10 12.57
CA ASP A 39 -32.97 8.42 11.90
C ASP A 39 -33.17 8.76 10.42
N SER A 40 -32.86 10.00 10.03
CA SER A 40 -32.92 10.46 8.64
C SER A 40 -31.95 9.70 7.70
N GLN A 41 -30.91 9.10 8.27
CA GLN A 41 -29.91 8.30 7.55
C GLN A 41 -30.45 6.93 7.10
N CYS A 42 -31.53 6.43 7.70
CA CYS A 42 -32.20 5.19 7.29
C CYS A 42 -33.08 5.36 6.04
N VAL A 43 -33.25 6.59 5.56
CA VAL A 43 -34.07 6.93 4.40
C VAL A 43 -33.19 7.14 3.17
N PHE A 44 -33.33 6.27 2.17
CA PHE A 44 -32.60 6.34 0.91
C PHE A 44 -33.53 6.68 -0.23
N LEU A 45 -33.14 7.66 -1.03
CA LEU A 45 -33.87 7.99 -2.25
C LEU A 45 -32.94 8.00 -3.45
N PHE A 46 -33.47 7.57 -4.59
CA PHE A 46 -32.69 7.44 -5.81
C PHE A 46 -33.58 7.46 -7.05
N GLY A 47 -32.94 7.62 -8.21
CA GLY A 47 -33.62 7.50 -9.50
C GLY A 47 -34.65 8.60 -9.77
N PHE A 48 -34.43 9.82 -9.27
CA PHE A 48 -35.30 10.94 -9.58
C PHE A 48 -35.25 11.30 -11.06
N ARG A 49 -36.43 11.56 -11.61
CA ARG A 49 -36.66 12.12 -12.94
C ARG A 49 -37.68 13.22 -12.83
N THR A 50 -37.38 14.37 -13.41
CA THR A 50 -38.31 15.50 -13.48
C THR A 50 -39.14 15.37 -14.75
N GLN A 51 -40.44 15.64 -14.64
CA GLN A 51 -41.35 15.68 -15.78
C GLN A 51 -40.97 16.84 -16.70
N PHE A 52 -41.10 16.65 -18.01
CA PHE A 52 -40.90 17.73 -18.98
C PHE A 52 -41.90 18.87 -18.69
N GLY A 53 -41.41 20.11 -18.69
CA GLY A 53 -42.18 21.29 -18.23
C GLY A 53 -42.11 21.55 -16.72
N GLY A 54 -41.43 20.70 -15.94
CA GLY A 54 -41.21 20.92 -14.51
C GLY A 54 -42.44 20.61 -13.64
N GLY A 55 -42.45 21.12 -12.41
CA GLY A 55 -43.58 21.00 -11.47
C GLY A 55 -43.76 19.64 -10.79
N LYS A 56 -43.17 18.57 -11.35
CA LYS A 56 -43.23 17.22 -10.77
C LYS A 56 -41.93 16.45 -10.96
N SER A 57 -41.48 15.78 -9.91
CA SER A 57 -40.36 14.85 -9.97
C SER A 57 -40.76 13.52 -9.34
N THR A 58 -40.50 12.44 -10.06
CA THR A 58 -40.76 11.07 -9.62
C THR A 58 -39.44 10.38 -9.28
N GLY A 59 -39.38 9.63 -8.19
CA GLY A 59 -38.20 8.84 -7.82
C GLY A 59 -38.60 7.62 -7.00
N PHE A 60 -37.62 6.90 -6.46
CA PHE A 60 -37.84 5.77 -5.58
C PHE A 60 -37.34 6.09 -4.17
N GLY A 61 -37.98 5.50 -3.18
CA GLY A 61 -37.60 5.65 -1.78
C GLY A 61 -37.65 4.35 -1.00
N LEU A 62 -36.70 4.22 -0.08
CA LEU A 62 -36.55 3.10 0.84
C LEU A 62 -36.38 3.66 2.26
N ILE A 63 -37.12 3.09 3.20
CA ILE A 63 -36.99 3.39 4.64
C ILE A 63 -36.62 2.07 5.30
N TYR A 64 -35.41 1.99 5.84
CA TYR A 64 -34.97 0.84 6.64
C TYR A 64 -35.43 0.98 8.10
N ASP A 65 -35.68 -0.15 8.75
CA ASP A 65 -36.02 -0.16 10.17
C ASP A 65 -34.79 0.18 11.05
N ASP A 66 -33.57 -0.19 10.61
CA ASP A 66 -32.30 0.07 11.29
C ASP A 66 -31.17 0.42 10.29
N LEU A 67 -30.18 1.19 10.75
CA LEU A 67 -28.99 1.58 10.01
C LEU A 67 -28.08 0.39 9.69
N LYS A 68 -28.08 -0.64 10.54
CA LYS A 68 -27.38 -1.91 10.27
C LYS A 68 -27.97 -2.62 9.05
N ALA A 69 -29.30 -2.70 8.98
CA ALA A 69 -30.00 -3.28 7.84
C ALA A 69 -29.72 -2.48 6.56
N ALA A 70 -29.72 -1.15 6.64
CA ALA A 70 -29.36 -0.29 5.52
C ALA A 70 -27.94 -0.59 4.99
N LYS A 71 -26.94 -0.68 5.86
CA LYS A 71 -25.55 -0.99 5.46
C LYS A 71 -25.39 -2.39 4.84
N GLN A 72 -26.22 -3.34 5.27
CA GLN A 72 -26.19 -4.72 4.77
C GLN A 72 -26.84 -4.87 3.39
N PHE A 73 -28.00 -4.25 3.18
CA PHE A 73 -28.82 -4.47 1.98
C PHE A 73 -28.65 -3.40 0.90
N GLU A 74 -28.20 -2.18 1.23
CA GLU A 74 -27.99 -1.15 0.20
C GLU A 74 -26.72 -1.39 -0.63
N PRO A 75 -26.79 -1.15 -1.95
CA PRO A 75 -25.59 -1.04 -2.76
C PRO A 75 -24.65 0.07 -2.25
N LYS A 76 -23.35 -0.23 -2.20
CA LYS A 76 -22.29 0.68 -1.72
C LYS A 76 -22.36 2.10 -2.30
N TYR A 77 -22.69 2.26 -3.57
CA TYR A 77 -22.73 3.59 -4.20
C TYR A 77 -23.79 4.52 -3.58
N ARG A 78 -24.88 3.98 -3.02
CA ARG A 78 -25.91 4.78 -2.32
C ARG A 78 -25.49 5.09 -0.89
N LEU A 79 -24.83 4.15 -0.21
CA LEU A 79 -24.22 4.38 1.10
C LEU A 79 -23.21 5.53 1.04
N ILE A 80 -22.37 5.56 0.00
CA ILE A 80 -21.40 6.63 -0.23
C ILE A 80 -22.09 7.98 -0.46
N ARG A 81 -23.16 8.03 -1.28
CA ARG A 81 -23.92 9.27 -1.52
C ARG A 81 -24.61 9.80 -0.27
N ASN A 82 -25.05 8.90 0.62
CA ASN A 82 -25.69 9.25 1.89
C ASN A 82 -24.67 9.52 3.01
N GLY A 83 -23.35 9.45 2.72
CA GLY A 83 -22.28 9.73 3.68
C GLY A 83 -21.97 8.60 4.69
N LEU A 84 -22.53 7.41 4.50
CA LEU A 84 -22.38 6.28 5.44
C LEU A 84 -21.15 5.40 5.19
N GLU A 85 -20.57 5.46 3.98
CA GLU A 85 -19.35 4.72 3.61
C GLU A 85 -18.44 5.64 2.78
N LYS A 86 -17.11 5.45 2.88
CA LYS A 86 -16.14 6.24 2.12
C LYS A 86 -15.89 5.59 0.74
N LYS A 87 -15.74 6.42 -0.28
CA LYS A 87 -15.34 5.95 -1.61
C LYS A 87 -13.88 5.48 -1.57
N VAL A 88 -13.64 4.27 -2.08
CA VAL A 88 -12.28 3.75 -2.27
C VAL A 88 -11.87 3.98 -3.72
N ASP A 89 -10.95 4.90 -3.95
CA ASP A 89 -10.42 5.16 -5.29
C ASP A 89 -9.31 4.16 -5.63
N ARG A 90 -9.63 3.22 -6.52
CA ARG A 90 -8.68 2.24 -7.07
C ARG A 90 -8.90 2.10 -8.58
N SER A 91 -7.82 2.22 -9.35
CA SER A 91 -7.89 2.01 -10.79
C SER A 91 -8.07 0.53 -11.13
N ARG A 92 -9.11 0.22 -11.93
CA ARG A 92 -9.38 -1.13 -12.44
C ARG A 92 -8.19 -1.67 -13.24
N LYS A 93 -7.49 -0.81 -13.98
CA LYS A 93 -6.30 -1.17 -14.78
C LYS A 93 -5.15 -1.59 -13.86
N GLN A 94 -4.79 -0.78 -12.87
CA GLN A 94 -3.71 -1.07 -11.92
C GLN A 94 -3.96 -2.38 -11.14
N MET A 95 -5.19 -2.62 -10.68
CA MET A 95 -5.54 -3.88 -9.99
C MET A 95 -5.38 -5.09 -10.90
N LYS A 96 -5.81 -5.00 -12.17
CA LYS A 96 -5.64 -6.09 -13.15
C LYS A 96 -4.17 -6.31 -13.49
N GLU A 97 -3.39 -5.26 -13.67
CA GLU A 97 -1.95 -5.35 -13.94
C GLU A 97 -1.19 -5.96 -12.77
N ARG A 98 -1.46 -5.53 -11.53
CA ARG A 98 -0.89 -6.14 -10.32
C ARG A 98 -1.20 -7.63 -10.24
N ARG A 99 -2.45 -8.03 -10.49
CA ARG A 99 -2.85 -9.45 -10.53
C ARG A 99 -2.11 -10.23 -11.64
N LYS A 100 -1.96 -9.64 -12.83
CA LYS A 100 -1.20 -10.27 -13.93
C LYS A 100 0.29 -10.43 -13.59
N ARG A 101 0.92 -9.42 -12.98
CA ARG A 101 2.31 -9.49 -12.49
C ARG A 101 2.48 -10.56 -11.42
N ALA A 102 1.55 -10.61 -10.45
CA ALA A 102 1.56 -11.59 -9.37
C ALA A 102 1.40 -13.05 -9.86
N LYS A 103 0.70 -13.28 -10.99
CA LYS A 103 0.59 -14.61 -11.60
C LYS A 103 1.90 -15.11 -12.24
N LYS A 104 2.82 -14.22 -12.61
CA LYS A 104 4.11 -14.57 -13.22
C LYS A 104 5.12 -15.08 -12.18
N VAL A 105 4.87 -14.85 -10.90
CA VAL A 105 5.73 -15.26 -9.78
C VAL A 105 5.07 -16.39 -8.98
N ARG A 106 5.86 -17.36 -8.53
CA ARG A 106 5.40 -18.54 -7.76
C ARG A 106 6.18 -18.68 -6.45
N GLY A 107 5.57 -19.31 -5.44
CA GLY A 107 6.20 -19.64 -4.16
C GLY A 107 6.68 -18.41 -3.39
N VAL A 108 7.83 -18.54 -2.71
CA VAL A 108 8.47 -17.49 -1.90
C VAL A 108 8.66 -16.18 -2.68
N LYS A 109 8.83 -16.22 -4.02
CA LYS A 109 8.92 -15.00 -4.87
C LYS A 109 7.65 -14.12 -4.84
N LYS A 110 6.50 -14.68 -4.45
CA LYS A 110 5.25 -13.92 -4.25
C LYS A 110 5.22 -13.19 -2.90
N ALA A 111 5.92 -13.73 -1.90
CA ALA A 111 6.08 -13.14 -0.57
C ALA A 111 7.32 -12.23 -0.47
N ALA A 112 8.38 -12.51 -1.23
CA ALA A 112 9.64 -11.77 -1.18
C ALA A 112 9.52 -10.32 -1.67
N GLY A 113 8.49 -9.99 -2.46
CA GLY A 113 8.13 -8.60 -2.74
C GLY A 113 7.67 -7.80 -1.52
N ALA A 114 7.56 -8.44 -0.35
CA ALA A 114 7.28 -7.78 0.93
C ALA A 114 8.51 -7.60 1.83
N ALA A 115 9.66 -8.22 1.51
CA ALA A 115 10.83 -8.20 2.39
C ALA A 115 11.73 -6.97 2.17
N PHE A 116 11.91 -6.54 0.92
CA PHE A 116 12.63 -5.30 0.60
C PHE A 116 11.62 -4.14 0.49
N LYS A 117 11.71 -3.16 1.40
CA LYS A 117 10.91 -1.93 1.35
C LYS A 117 11.48 -0.99 0.28
N GLU A 118 10.63 -0.45 -0.58
CA GLU A 118 11.02 0.59 -1.55
C GLU A 118 11.28 1.91 -0.81
N VAL A 119 12.38 2.58 -1.15
CA VAL A 119 12.73 3.91 -0.66
C VAL A 119 12.75 4.87 -1.83
N SER A 120 12.10 6.03 -1.65
CA SER A 120 11.79 6.96 -2.74
C SER A 120 12.65 8.23 -2.77
N SER A 121 13.34 8.56 -1.67
CA SER A 121 14.25 9.69 -1.59
C SER A 121 15.45 9.41 -0.69
N VAL A 122 16.52 10.18 -0.85
CA VAL A 122 17.75 10.03 -0.05
C VAL A 122 17.48 10.37 1.42
N GLU A 123 16.65 11.36 1.67
CA GLU A 123 16.26 11.78 3.01
C GLU A 123 15.47 10.68 3.73
N GLU A 124 14.57 9.98 3.00
CA GLU A 124 13.88 8.81 3.54
C GLU A 124 14.88 7.70 3.89
N LEU A 125 15.88 7.46 3.02
CA LEU A 125 16.90 6.45 3.29
C LEU A 125 17.72 6.78 4.53
N GLU A 126 18.22 8.01 4.63
CA GLU A 126 19.01 8.50 5.75
C GLU A 126 18.22 8.42 7.07
N ALA A 127 16.94 8.77 7.05
CA ALA A 127 16.06 8.60 8.20
C ALA A 127 15.89 7.12 8.58
N LEU A 128 15.72 6.22 7.62
CA LEU A 128 15.50 4.78 7.87
C LEU A 128 16.74 4.05 8.40
N VAL A 129 17.94 4.51 8.06
CA VAL A 129 19.19 3.94 8.55
C VAL A 129 19.64 4.55 9.87
N SER A 130 19.07 5.69 10.27
CA SER A 130 19.45 6.37 11.52
C SER A 130 19.10 5.54 12.77
N PRO A 131 19.86 5.68 13.87
CA PRO A 131 19.62 4.94 15.12
C PRO A 131 18.20 5.10 15.67
N GLU A 132 17.59 6.26 15.42
CA GLU A 132 16.25 6.61 15.90
C GLU A 132 15.16 5.72 15.29
N HIS A 133 15.34 5.27 14.04
CA HIS A 133 14.30 4.58 13.28
C HIS A 133 14.67 3.15 12.88
N ASN A 134 15.95 2.76 12.96
CA ASN A 134 16.39 1.44 12.53
C ASN A 134 16.09 0.33 13.55
N GLY A 135 15.70 0.69 14.78
CA GLY A 135 15.35 -0.23 15.85
C GLY A 135 16.52 -1.09 16.33
N GLY A 136 17.75 -0.53 16.29
CA GLY A 136 18.99 -1.22 16.63
C GLY A 136 19.47 -2.22 15.57
N ARG A 137 18.79 -2.30 14.42
CA ARG A 137 19.14 -3.19 13.32
C ARG A 137 19.97 -2.48 12.26
N MET A 138 20.84 -3.24 11.60
CA MET A 138 21.63 -2.79 10.46
C MET A 138 20.72 -2.70 9.21
N ALA A 139 21.18 -2.08 8.13
CA ALA A 139 20.39 -1.94 6.92
C ALA A 139 21.13 -2.46 5.69
N VAL A 140 20.45 -3.21 4.83
CA VAL A 140 20.95 -3.65 3.51
C VAL A 140 20.14 -2.94 2.44
N VAL A 141 20.82 -2.19 1.57
CA VAL A 141 20.18 -1.33 0.56
C VAL A 141 20.64 -1.75 -0.84
N ASP A 142 19.69 -2.20 -1.66
CA ASP A 142 19.91 -2.52 -3.08
C ASP A 142 19.67 -1.30 -3.97
N PHE A 143 20.72 -0.83 -4.64
CA PHE A 143 20.64 0.23 -5.64
C PHE A 143 20.52 -0.37 -7.03
N TYR A 144 19.40 -0.09 -7.69
CA TYR A 144 19.02 -0.70 -8.96
C TYR A 144 18.44 0.32 -9.94
N ALA A 145 18.23 -0.10 -11.19
CA ALA A 145 17.46 0.66 -12.18
C ALA A 145 16.47 -0.27 -12.91
N GLY A 146 15.36 0.29 -13.41
CA GLY A 146 14.31 -0.43 -14.13
C GLY A 146 14.78 -1.00 -15.48
N TRP A 147 15.78 -0.39 -16.11
CA TRP A 147 16.37 -0.86 -17.37
C TRP A 147 17.52 -1.85 -17.18
N CYS A 148 18.08 -1.98 -15.97
CA CYS A 148 19.26 -2.79 -15.69
C CYS A 148 18.97 -4.32 -15.73
N ALA A 149 19.53 -5.02 -16.71
CA ALA A 149 19.36 -6.47 -16.86
C ALA A 149 20.02 -7.27 -15.72
N CYS A 150 21.22 -6.87 -15.30
CA CYS A 150 21.94 -7.51 -14.18
C CYS A 150 21.18 -7.39 -12.85
N CYS A 151 20.50 -6.27 -12.63
CA CYS A 151 19.68 -6.03 -11.44
C CYS A 151 18.46 -6.97 -11.43
N LYS A 152 17.80 -7.14 -12.58
CA LYS A 152 16.67 -8.07 -12.72
C LYS A 152 17.06 -9.53 -12.50
N SER A 153 18.29 -9.92 -12.85
CA SER A 153 18.77 -11.30 -12.67
C SER A 153 19.27 -11.58 -11.25
N SER A 154 19.86 -10.60 -10.55
CA SER A 154 20.35 -10.76 -9.18
C SER A 154 19.25 -10.62 -8.13
N PHE A 155 18.25 -9.75 -8.35
CA PHE A 155 17.19 -9.47 -7.37
C PHE A 155 16.46 -10.71 -6.82
N PRO A 156 16.12 -11.76 -7.62
CA PRO A 156 15.51 -12.96 -7.08
C PRO A 156 16.38 -13.72 -6.07
N ALA A 157 17.71 -13.66 -6.20
CA ALA A 157 18.64 -14.25 -5.24
C ALA A 157 18.79 -13.36 -4.00
N LEU A 158 18.84 -12.04 -4.18
CA LEU A 158 18.86 -11.06 -3.08
C LEU A 158 17.62 -11.20 -2.18
N CYS A 159 16.45 -11.36 -2.78
CA CYS A 159 15.18 -11.61 -2.11
C CYS A 159 15.13 -12.92 -1.28
N ARG A 160 16.11 -13.83 -1.41
CA ARG A 160 16.20 -15.02 -0.56
C ARG A 160 16.91 -14.73 0.76
N ILE A 161 17.73 -13.67 0.85
CA ILE A 161 18.48 -13.34 2.06
C ILE A 161 17.54 -13.05 3.26
N PRO A 162 16.49 -12.21 3.13
CA PRO A 162 15.57 -11.92 4.24
C PRO A 162 14.67 -13.10 4.62
N THR A 163 14.73 -14.23 3.90
CA THR A 163 13.96 -15.42 4.29
C THR A 163 14.63 -16.17 5.45
N SER A 164 15.89 -15.86 5.73
CA SER A 164 16.58 -16.30 6.94
C SER A 164 16.06 -15.50 8.14
N GLU A 165 15.43 -16.19 9.09
CA GLU A 165 14.95 -15.58 10.33
C GLU A 165 16.10 -14.89 11.08
N PHE A 166 17.27 -15.53 11.13
CA PHE A 166 18.48 -14.98 11.74
C PHE A 166 18.86 -13.64 11.13
N LEU A 167 18.94 -13.54 9.80
CA LEU A 167 19.32 -12.28 9.14
C LEU A 167 18.23 -11.21 9.26
N SER A 168 16.96 -11.59 9.23
CA SER A 168 15.84 -10.64 9.38
C SER A 168 15.71 -10.03 10.78
N GLN A 169 16.24 -10.71 11.80
CA GLN A 169 16.36 -10.14 13.14
C GLN A 169 17.47 -9.09 13.24
N HIS A 170 18.51 -9.17 12.40
CA HIS A 170 19.69 -8.29 12.46
C HIS A 170 19.67 -7.16 11.41
N PHE A 171 18.98 -7.36 10.29
CA PHE A 171 18.97 -6.44 9.16
C PHE A 171 17.57 -6.02 8.74
N ASN A 172 17.42 -4.73 8.43
CA ASN A 172 16.35 -4.18 7.61
C ASN A 172 16.77 -4.23 6.13
N PHE A 173 15.83 -4.48 5.22
CA PHE A 173 16.12 -4.62 3.79
C PHE A 173 15.37 -3.57 2.98
N TYR A 174 16.11 -2.82 2.18
CA TYR A 174 15.63 -1.68 1.40
C TYR A 174 16.09 -1.77 -0.04
N LYS A 175 15.30 -1.18 -0.96
CA LYS A 175 15.72 -1.01 -2.34
C LYS A 175 15.43 0.41 -2.82
N ALA A 176 16.39 0.97 -3.55
CA ALA A 176 16.39 2.34 -4.03
C ALA A 176 16.62 2.32 -5.55
N ASN A 177 15.65 2.87 -6.30
CA ASN A 177 15.79 3.05 -7.73
C ASN A 177 16.67 4.26 -8.00
N ILE A 178 17.81 4.09 -8.66
CA ILE A 178 18.74 5.21 -8.95
C ILE A 178 18.16 6.23 -9.94
N GLU A 179 17.05 5.88 -10.60
CA GLU A 179 16.30 6.78 -11.48
C GLU A 179 15.33 7.71 -10.71
N GLU A 180 15.20 7.50 -9.39
CA GLU A 180 14.30 8.23 -8.50
C GLU A 180 15.09 8.77 -7.30
N GLY A 181 14.67 9.90 -6.71
CA GLY A 181 15.47 10.58 -5.68
C GLY A 181 16.89 10.95 -6.17
N ASP A 182 17.67 11.72 -5.42
CA ASP A 182 19.09 11.95 -5.78
C ASP A 182 19.95 10.68 -5.54
N PHE A 183 19.42 9.48 -5.76
CA PHE A 183 20.15 8.23 -5.50
C PHE A 183 21.33 8.04 -6.46
N ALA A 184 21.22 8.49 -7.71
CA ALA A 184 22.35 8.51 -8.64
C ALA A 184 23.50 9.39 -8.12
N GLY A 185 23.20 10.58 -7.59
CA GLY A 185 24.18 11.46 -6.96
C GLY A 185 24.75 10.86 -5.68
N PHE A 186 23.88 10.31 -4.83
CA PHE A 186 24.24 9.66 -3.57
C PHE A 186 25.26 8.53 -3.75
N ILE A 187 24.99 7.57 -4.63
CA ILE A 187 25.92 6.44 -4.85
C ILE A 187 27.23 6.91 -5.51
N LYS A 188 27.16 7.93 -6.37
CA LYS A 188 28.36 8.53 -6.99
C LYS A 188 29.25 9.20 -5.93
N ARG A 189 28.67 9.92 -4.96
CA ARG A 189 29.40 10.49 -3.82
C ARG A 189 30.07 9.42 -2.96
N LYS A 190 29.47 8.22 -2.88
CA LYS A 190 30.05 7.03 -2.23
C LYS A 190 31.03 6.25 -3.11
N GLY A 191 31.44 6.79 -4.26
CA GLY A 191 32.43 6.17 -5.15
C GLY A 191 31.91 4.97 -5.96
N VAL A 192 30.60 4.73 -5.98
CA VAL A 192 29.99 3.63 -6.73
C VAL A 192 29.93 3.99 -8.22
N ARG A 193 30.52 3.14 -9.06
CA ARG A 193 30.64 3.34 -10.51
C ARG A 193 29.65 2.54 -11.35
N GLY A 194 28.87 1.64 -10.75
CA GLY A 194 27.94 0.81 -11.49
C GLY A 194 26.96 0.04 -10.61
N ILE A 195 25.84 -0.34 -11.21
CA ILE A 195 24.75 -1.12 -10.61
C ILE A 195 24.64 -2.51 -11.25
N PRO A 196 24.03 -3.52 -10.58
CA PRO A 196 23.47 -3.47 -9.23
C PRO A 196 24.55 -3.32 -8.15
N TYR A 197 24.26 -2.57 -7.10
CA TYR A 197 25.18 -2.34 -5.99
C TYR A 197 24.44 -2.40 -4.66
N VAL A 198 25.01 -3.09 -3.69
CA VAL A 198 24.45 -3.18 -2.33
C VAL A 198 25.37 -2.42 -1.38
N LEU A 199 24.77 -1.54 -0.57
CA LEU A 199 25.41 -0.94 0.60
C LEU A 199 24.79 -1.53 1.87
N VAL A 200 25.64 -1.80 2.85
CA VAL A 200 25.24 -2.22 4.19
C VAL A 200 25.62 -1.10 5.15
N PHE A 201 24.63 -0.63 5.91
CA PHE A 201 24.80 0.37 6.96
C PHE A 201 24.79 -0.31 8.32
N ASN A 202 25.62 0.19 9.23
CA ASN A 202 25.62 -0.26 10.62
C ASN A 202 24.37 0.27 11.37
N SER A 203 24.23 -0.08 12.65
CA SER A 203 23.15 0.40 13.51
C SER A 203 23.23 1.90 13.84
N ASP A 204 24.33 2.56 13.48
CA ASP A 204 24.51 4.00 13.69
C ASP A 204 24.20 4.81 12.42
N GLY A 205 23.90 4.15 11.30
CA GLY A 205 23.66 4.77 10.00
C GLY A 205 24.93 5.02 9.17
N ASN A 206 26.09 4.55 9.62
CA ASN A 206 27.36 4.66 8.90
C ASN A 206 27.56 3.50 7.91
N ASP A 207 28.33 3.75 6.85
CA ASP A 207 28.69 2.73 5.87
C ASP A 207 29.53 1.63 6.53
N LEU A 208 29.09 0.37 6.41
CA LEU A 208 29.80 -0.79 6.92
C LEU A 208 30.57 -1.50 5.81
N ILE A 209 29.84 -1.95 4.77
CA ILE A 209 30.43 -2.56 3.57
C ILE A 209 29.62 -2.19 2.33
N GLY A 210 30.28 -2.22 1.17
CA GLY A 210 29.63 -2.03 -0.13
C GLY A 210 30.17 -3.00 -1.17
N MET A 211 29.29 -3.60 -1.97
CA MET A 211 29.73 -4.49 -3.05
C MET A 211 28.79 -4.50 -4.25
N GLY A 212 29.36 -4.76 -5.43
CA GLY A 212 28.57 -5.01 -6.64
C GLY A 212 27.70 -6.25 -6.46
N ALA A 213 26.40 -6.12 -6.74
CA ALA A 213 25.38 -7.12 -6.47
C ALA A 213 25.00 -7.94 -7.72
N SER A 214 26.01 -8.41 -8.46
CA SER A 214 25.78 -9.34 -9.57
C SER A 214 25.38 -10.72 -9.06
N PHE A 215 24.68 -11.52 -9.87
CA PHE A 215 24.20 -12.85 -9.46
C PHE A 215 25.30 -13.76 -8.89
N LYS A 216 26.51 -13.72 -9.46
CA LYS A 216 27.67 -14.50 -8.99
C LYS A 216 28.14 -14.10 -7.57
N LYS A 217 27.86 -12.87 -7.14
CA LYS A 217 28.29 -12.32 -5.85
C LYS A 217 27.23 -12.46 -4.74
N MET A 218 26.04 -13.00 -5.05
CA MET A 218 24.95 -13.13 -4.07
C MET A 218 25.26 -14.09 -2.93
N GLU A 219 25.99 -15.17 -3.22
CA GLU A 219 26.44 -16.11 -2.17
C GLU A 219 27.49 -15.47 -1.26
N ALA A 220 28.38 -14.66 -1.82
CA ALA A 220 29.36 -13.90 -1.04
C ALA A 220 28.68 -12.85 -0.15
N LEU A 221 27.73 -12.09 -0.70
CA LEU A 221 26.93 -11.14 0.08
C LEU A 221 26.22 -11.82 1.25
N ARG A 222 25.59 -12.97 1.02
CA ARG A 222 24.93 -13.72 2.10
C ARG A 222 25.92 -14.11 3.20
N LYS A 223 27.08 -14.69 2.83
CA LYS A 223 28.12 -15.06 3.79
C LYS A 223 28.66 -13.87 4.58
N ASN A 224 28.82 -12.71 3.92
CA ASN A 224 29.22 -11.48 4.59
C ASN A 224 28.17 -11.03 5.60
N LEU A 225 26.89 -11.04 5.24
CA LEU A 225 25.82 -10.68 6.17
C LEU A 225 25.73 -11.64 7.36
N ASP A 226 25.91 -12.94 7.13
CA ASP A 226 25.98 -13.95 8.20
C ASP A 226 27.17 -13.69 9.14
N ALA A 227 28.34 -13.31 8.60
CA ALA A 227 29.52 -12.95 9.39
C ALA A 227 29.30 -11.66 10.18
N ILE A 228 28.76 -10.62 9.56
CA ILE A 228 28.45 -9.32 10.21
C ILE A 228 27.45 -9.51 11.34
N ALA A 229 26.39 -10.30 11.14
CA ALA A 229 25.38 -10.55 12.18
C ALA A 229 25.96 -11.27 13.40
N ARG A 230 26.98 -12.12 13.21
CA ARG A 230 27.62 -12.88 14.30
C ARG A 230 28.76 -12.11 14.97
N ALA A 231 29.27 -11.06 14.34
CA ALA A 231 30.38 -10.28 14.85
C ALA A 231 29.96 -9.40 16.04
N ASP A 232 30.87 -9.27 17.01
CA ASP A 232 30.69 -8.42 18.18
C ASP A 232 30.46 -6.95 17.75
N PRO A 233 29.37 -6.30 18.18
CA PRO A 233 29.10 -4.89 17.92
C PRO A 233 30.27 -3.94 18.20
N ALA A 234 31.11 -4.26 19.19
CA ALA A 234 32.24 -3.41 19.59
C ALA A 234 33.50 -3.56 18.72
N LYS A 235 33.58 -4.57 17.84
CA LYS A 235 34.78 -4.90 17.05
C LYS A 235 34.55 -4.90 15.53
N ARG A 236 33.56 -4.14 15.04
CA ARG A 236 33.09 -4.16 13.64
C ARG A 236 34.00 -3.43 12.65
N ASP A 237 35.29 -3.77 12.64
CA ASP A 237 36.22 -3.38 11.58
C ASP A 237 36.36 -4.54 10.60
N PHE A 238 35.65 -4.46 9.46
CA PHE A 238 35.66 -5.50 8.44
C PHE A 238 36.53 -5.09 7.26
N VAL A 239 37.46 -5.97 6.86
CA VAL A 239 38.21 -5.80 5.62
C VAL A 239 37.66 -6.79 4.59
N LEU A 240 37.39 -6.31 3.38
CA LEU A 240 37.03 -7.18 2.27
C LEU A 240 38.29 -7.64 1.55
N ASP A 241 38.37 -8.93 1.25
CA ASP A 241 39.37 -9.46 0.32
C ASP A 241 39.10 -8.96 -1.11
N PRO A 242 40.03 -9.14 -2.07
CA PRO A 242 39.82 -8.76 -3.47
C PRO A 242 38.59 -9.42 -4.14
N ASN A 243 38.09 -10.52 -3.57
CA ASN A 243 36.90 -11.23 -4.05
C ASN A 243 35.60 -10.72 -3.41
N GLY A 244 35.70 -9.84 -2.40
CA GLY A 244 34.58 -9.24 -1.68
C GLY A 244 34.06 -10.09 -0.51
N PHE A 245 34.87 -10.97 0.07
CA PHE A 245 34.57 -11.69 1.31
C PHE A 245 35.11 -10.95 2.52
N ILE A 246 34.33 -10.93 3.61
CA ILE A 246 34.79 -10.41 4.90
C ILE A 246 35.89 -11.30 5.45
N MET A 247 37.01 -10.67 5.77
CA MET A 247 38.11 -11.27 6.53
C MET A 247 38.05 -10.72 7.95
N ASN A 248 38.11 -11.60 8.95
CA ASN A 248 38.27 -11.18 10.33
C ASN A 248 39.71 -10.67 10.49
N ARG A 249 39.85 -9.48 11.07
CA ARG A 249 41.16 -8.91 11.42
C ARG A 249 41.66 -9.52 12.72
#